data_AF-A0AAD9AP55-F1
#
_entry.id   AF-A0AAD9AP55-F1
#
_cell.length_a   1.000
_cell.length_b   1.000
_cell.length_c   1.000
_cell.angle_alpha   90.00
_cell.angle_beta   90.00
_cell.angle_gamma   90.00
#
_symmetry.space_group_name_H-M   'P 1'
#
loop_
_entity.id
_entity.type
_entity.pdbx_description
1 polymer ?
#
loop_
_entity_poly.entity_id
_entity_poly.type
_entity_poly.pdbx_seq_one_letter_code
_entity_poly.pdbx_strand_id
1 'polypeptide(L)'
;MNRAHGYGIKLLISIHSYNALEGNRDFYGKWYGTGDFYTKNDAMTYFKTRIARVLGHVNPNNGKTWAQSSEYIFAFEAQNEAMHPQGNPAALASWQCTMAQSIKDNLKGNSDILVTTGGGAYVDNSLLDPYFSCAALDVLAIHAYGVDDFATSKLRPYVTKAQNAGKKLIMQEWGACYTDAPNHDCNGGSPLGTSTRDSNIRNWAASIDAAGIPWFYWQILPNADPHQGWDYEVGINDVNWDAVKTAGLAAGQAESAFDFDRYLL
;
A
#
# COMPACT_ATOMS: atom_id res chain seq x y z
N MET A 1 8.67 15.18 1.04
CA MET A 1 7.55 15.86 0.37
C MET A 1 8.02 16.87 -0.67
N ASN A 2 8.63 18.01 -0.28
CA ASN A 2 9.04 19.05 -1.26
C ASN A 2 9.93 18.52 -2.41
N ARG A 3 10.91 17.65 -2.11
CA ARG A 3 11.75 17.02 -3.16
C ARG A 3 10.96 16.14 -4.11
N ALA A 4 10.06 15.29 -3.60
CA ALA A 4 9.23 14.40 -4.42
C ALA A 4 8.36 15.21 -5.39
N HIS A 5 7.74 16.28 -4.89
CA HIS A 5 6.97 17.20 -5.71
C HIS A 5 7.80 17.86 -6.82
N GLY A 6 9.04 18.24 -6.53
CA GLY A 6 9.97 18.76 -7.55
C GLY A 6 10.27 17.77 -8.69
N TYR A 7 10.02 16.48 -8.49
CA TYR A 7 10.12 15.43 -9.51
C TYR A 7 8.78 15.02 -10.12
N GLY A 8 7.69 15.72 -9.82
CA GLY A 8 6.37 15.31 -10.30
C GLY A 8 5.81 14.08 -9.55
N ILE A 9 6.22 13.85 -8.31
CA ILE A 9 5.81 12.68 -7.50
C ILE A 9 4.96 13.11 -6.29
N LYS A 10 3.77 12.50 -6.16
CA LYS A 10 2.93 12.54 -4.95
C LYS A 10 3.27 11.40 -4.00
N LEU A 11 2.85 11.52 -2.74
CA LEU A 11 3.14 10.52 -1.70
C LEU A 11 1.86 9.88 -1.15
N LEU A 12 1.83 8.55 -1.11
CA LEU A 12 0.96 7.77 -0.23
C LEU A 12 1.72 7.53 1.08
N ILE A 13 1.13 7.90 2.22
CA ILE A 13 1.81 7.86 3.51
C ILE A 13 1.09 6.90 4.47
N SER A 14 1.81 5.86 4.87
CA SER A 14 1.40 4.98 5.96
C SER A 14 1.78 5.57 7.32
N ILE A 15 0.79 5.76 8.20
CA ILE A 15 1.02 6.33 9.54
C ILE A 15 1.70 5.32 10.47
N HIS A 16 1.53 4.02 10.19
CA HIS A 16 2.03 2.91 10.99
C HIS A 16 2.28 1.66 10.13
N SER A 17 2.89 0.62 10.69
CA SER A 17 3.18 -0.63 9.97
C SER A 17 2.88 -1.82 10.85
N TYR A 18 2.25 -2.85 10.29
CA TYR A 18 2.06 -4.13 10.97
C TYR A 18 3.39 -4.73 11.45
N ASN A 19 4.43 -4.67 10.62
CA ASN A 19 5.75 -5.22 10.96
C ASN A 19 6.39 -4.53 12.18
N ALA A 20 6.12 -3.24 12.39
CA ALA A 20 6.54 -2.54 13.60
C ALA A 20 5.74 -2.98 14.84
N LEU A 21 4.44 -3.25 14.66
CA LEU A 21 3.54 -3.76 15.70
C LEU A 21 3.94 -5.17 16.14
N GLU A 22 4.03 -6.10 15.19
CA GLU A 22 4.37 -7.51 15.44
C GLU A 22 5.78 -7.65 16.02
N GLY A 23 6.74 -6.91 15.47
CA GLY A 23 8.12 -6.94 15.95
C GLY A 23 8.33 -6.30 17.33
N ASN A 24 7.28 -5.82 18.01
CA ASN A 24 7.36 -5.10 19.29
C ASN A 24 8.34 -3.93 19.24
N ARG A 25 8.45 -3.27 18.08
CA ARG A 25 9.45 -2.22 17.81
C ARG A 25 8.99 -0.83 18.24
N ASP A 26 7.70 -0.68 18.55
CA ASP A 26 7.13 0.59 18.99
C ASP A 26 6.28 0.46 20.27
N PHE A 27 5.70 1.59 20.68
CA PHE A 27 4.83 1.66 21.85
C PHE A 27 3.61 0.73 21.73
N TYR A 28 3.00 0.65 20.55
CA TYR A 28 1.78 -0.15 20.38
C TYR A 28 2.09 -1.64 20.49
N GLY A 29 3.15 -2.12 19.82
CA GLY A 29 3.56 -3.51 19.87
C GLY A 29 3.91 -3.94 21.29
N LYS A 30 4.74 -3.14 21.99
CA LYS A 30 5.20 -3.47 23.35
C LYS A 30 4.08 -3.58 24.39
N TRP A 31 3.04 -2.75 24.29
CA TRP A 31 2.00 -2.64 25.33
C TRP A 31 0.69 -3.32 24.97
N TYR A 32 0.41 -3.50 23.68
CA TYR A 32 -0.88 -4.04 23.21
C TYR A 32 -0.72 -5.21 22.22
N GLY A 33 0.46 -5.39 21.62
CA GLY A 33 0.71 -6.44 20.63
C GLY A 33 -0.26 -6.38 19.44
N THR A 34 -0.32 -7.47 18.66
CA THR A 34 -1.16 -7.58 17.46
C THR A 34 -2.63 -7.90 17.75
N GLY A 35 -3.02 -8.04 19.02
CA GLY A 35 -4.39 -8.30 19.45
C GLY A 35 -5.06 -7.06 20.03
N ASP A 36 -4.58 -6.62 21.21
CA ASP A 36 -5.19 -5.53 21.97
C ASP A 36 -5.06 -4.17 21.29
N PHE A 37 -4.09 -4.00 20.38
CA PHE A 37 -3.95 -2.76 19.61
C PHE A 37 -5.22 -2.43 18.80
N TYR A 38 -5.90 -3.45 18.29
CA TYR A 38 -7.10 -3.30 17.48
C TYR A 38 -8.40 -3.22 18.29
N THR A 39 -8.37 -3.55 19.59
CA THR A 39 -9.59 -3.73 20.39
C THR A 39 -9.67 -2.84 21.63
N LYS A 40 -8.53 -2.44 22.21
CA LYS A 40 -8.50 -1.62 23.43
C LYS A 40 -8.73 -0.15 23.11
N ASN A 41 -9.65 0.47 23.85
CA ASN A 41 -9.97 1.89 23.73
C ASN A 41 -8.76 2.80 23.93
N ASP A 42 -7.87 2.47 24.86
CA ASP A 42 -6.66 3.25 25.11
C ASP A 42 -5.71 3.21 23.90
N ALA A 43 -5.46 2.02 23.35
CA ALA A 43 -4.63 1.85 22.15
C ALA A 43 -5.19 2.66 20.97
N MET A 44 -6.49 2.54 20.70
CA MET A 44 -7.16 3.31 19.66
C MET A 44 -7.07 4.82 19.92
N THR A 45 -7.23 5.28 21.17
CA THR A 45 -7.14 6.71 21.52
C THR A 45 -5.72 7.26 21.30
N TYR A 46 -4.71 6.51 21.72
CA TYR A 46 -3.31 6.87 21.47
C TYR A 46 -2.99 6.87 19.98
N PHE A 47 -3.58 5.95 19.21
CA PHE A 47 -3.37 5.91 17.77
C PHE A 47 -4.05 7.08 17.04
N LYS A 48 -5.29 7.44 17.42
CA LYS A 48 -5.95 8.66 16.95
C LYS A 48 -5.13 9.92 17.27
N THR A 49 -4.49 9.96 18.44
CA THR A 49 -3.58 11.06 18.80
C THR A 49 -2.36 11.12 17.88
N ARG A 50 -1.77 9.97 17.52
CA ARG A 50 -0.69 9.89 16.53
C ARG A 50 -1.15 10.38 15.16
N ILE A 51 -2.33 9.95 14.69
CA ILE A 51 -2.92 10.42 13.43
C ILE A 51 -3.03 11.95 13.43
N ALA A 52 -3.63 12.54 14.47
CA ALA A 52 -3.75 13.98 14.61
C ALA A 52 -2.39 14.70 14.61
N ARG A 53 -1.38 14.11 15.27
CA ARG A 53 -0.03 14.67 15.31
C ARG A 53 0.65 14.66 13.95
N VAL A 54 0.54 13.57 13.19
CA VAL A 54 1.11 13.44 11.84
C VAL A 54 0.42 14.42 10.89
N LEU A 55 -0.91 14.41 10.84
CA LEU A 55 -1.68 15.28 9.94
C LEU A 55 -1.54 16.76 10.30
N GLY A 56 -1.34 17.08 11.58
CA GLY A 56 -1.08 18.43 12.08
C GLY A 56 0.38 18.88 11.94
N HIS A 57 1.30 18.04 11.48
CA HIS A 57 2.69 18.45 11.30
C HIS A 57 2.78 19.54 10.22
N VAL A 58 3.41 20.67 10.56
CA VAL A 58 3.60 21.81 9.65
C VAL A 58 4.84 21.57 8.80
N ASN A 59 4.67 21.56 7.48
CA ASN A 59 5.78 21.45 6.55
C ASN A 59 6.58 22.77 6.55
N PRO A 60 7.89 22.73 6.88
CA PRO A 60 8.70 23.95 6.99
C PRO A 60 8.91 24.66 5.65
N ASN A 61 8.64 24.04 4.51
CA ASN A 61 8.86 24.64 3.19
C ASN A 61 7.70 25.53 2.70
N ASN A 62 6.48 25.32 3.21
CA ASN A 62 5.29 26.07 2.75
C ASN A 62 4.37 26.53 3.90
N GLY A 63 4.65 26.17 5.15
CA GLY A 63 3.87 26.56 6.33
C GLY A 63 2.49 25.88 6.45
N LYS A 64 2.12 24.96 5.53
CA LYS A 64 0.87 24.20 5.60
C LYS A 64 1.04 22.96 6.47
N THR A 65 -0.03 22.52 7.13
CA THR A 65 -0.03 21.19 7.73
C THR A 65 0.00 20.11 6.66
N TRP A 66 0.37 18.88 7.02
CA TRP A 66 0.29 17.74 6.11
C TRP A 66 -1.15 17.52 5.62
N ALA A 67 -2.15 17.67 6.49
CA ALA A 67 -3.57 17.62 6.13
C ALA A 67 -4.00 18.67 5.09
N GLN A 68 -3.24 19.76 4.92
CA GLN A 68 -3.50 20.84 3.95
C GLN A 68 -2.61 20.76 2.71
N SER A 69 -1.69 19.80 2.65
CA SER A 69 -0.65 19.71 1.62
C SER A 69 -1.04 18.75 0.50
N SER A 70 -2.21 18.93 -0.10
CA SER A 70 -2.67 18.09 -1.23
C SER A 70 -1.76 18.23 -2.44
N GLU A 71 -0.98 19.31 -2.57
CA GLU A 71 0.08 19.42 -3.57
C GLU A 71 1.11 18.29 -3.45
N TYR A 72 1.34 17.74 -2.25
CA TYR A 72 2.39 16.74 -2.00
C TYR A 72 1.86 15.33 -1.74
N ILE A 73 0.65 15.22 -1.20
CA ILE A 73 0.14 13.98 -0.62
C ILE A 73 -1.03 13.50 -1.46
N PHE A 74 -0.89 12.28 -1.98
CA PHE A 74 -1.94 11.55 -2.69
C PHE A 74 -2.95 10.95 -1.71
N ALA A 75 -2.44 10.23 -0.70
CA ALA A 75 -3.30 9.55 0.26
C ALA A 75 -2.61 9.33 1.62
N PHE A 76 -3.43 9.11 2.65
CA PHE A 76 -3.01 8.53 3.92
C PHE A 76 -3.65 7.17 4.15
N GLU A 77 -2.98 6.34 4.91
CA GLU A 77 -3.56 5.14 5.52
C GLU A 77 -3.19 5.04 6.99
N ALA A 78 -4.02 4.31 7.73
CA ALA A 78 -3.79 4.04 9.13
C ALA A 78 -2.52 3.20 9.32
N GLN A 79 -2.43 2.07 8.61
CA GLN A 79 -1.38 1.09 8.82
C GLN A 79 -1.14 0.25 7.57
N ASN A 80 0.13 0.02 7.23
CA ASN A 80 0.54 -0.96 6.25
C ASN A 80 0.20 -2.37 6.73
N GLU A 81 -0.53 -3.14 5.92
CA GLU A 81 -0.86 -4.54 6.11
C GLU A 81 -1.53 -4.87 7.45
N ALA A 82 -2.51 -4.07 7.88
CA ALA A 82 -3.25 -4.33 9.12
C ALA A 82 -3.86 -5.75 9.19
N MET A 83 -4.16 -6.34 8.03
CA MET A 83 -4.69 -7.70 7.85
C MET A 83 -3.63 -8.82 7.87
N HIS A 84 -2.35 -8.54 8.06
CA HIS A 84 -1.30 -9.54 8.21
C HIS A 84 -1.35 -10.20 9.62
N PRO A 85 -1.13 -11.52 9.80
CA PRO A 85 -1.36 -12.67 8.94
C PRO A 85 -2.79 -13.23 9.08
N GLN A 86 -3.83 -12.38 9.17
CA GLN A 86 -5.23 -12.70 9.52
C GLN A 86 -5.52 -12.91 11.02
N GLY A 87 -4.70 -12.41 11.94
CA GLY A 87 -4.85 -12.70 13.37
C GLY A 87 -6.20 -12.29 14.00
N ASN A 88 -6.89 -11.27 13.47
CA ASN A 88 -8.15 -10.79 14.05
C ASN A 88 -9.08 -10.03 13.06
N PRO A 89 -9.64 -10.70 12.03
CA PRO A 89 -10.52 -10.05 11.04
C PRO A 89 -11.75 -9.39 11.67
N ALA A 90 -12.27 -9.96 12.78
CA ALA A 90 -13.42 -9.40 13.49
C ALA A 90 -13.12 -8.03 14.10
N ALA A 91 -11.94 -7.83 14.70
CA ALA A 91 -11.54 -6.53 15.23
C ALA A 91 -11.26 -5.53 14.09
N LEU A 92 -10.58 -5.98 13.04
CA LEU A 92 -10.16 -5.13 11.92
C LEU A 92 -11.34 -4.62 11.10
N ALA A 93 -12.42 -5.40 11.01
CA ALA A 93 -13.67 -5.01 10.34
C ALA A 93 -14.19 -3.63 10.76
N SER A 94 -14.07 -3.26 12.05
CA SER A 94 -14.49 -1.95 12.55
C SER A 94 -13.32 -1.00 12.82
N TRP A 95 -12.16 -1.52 13.22
CA TRP A 95 -10.97 -0.72 13.53
C TRP A 95 -10.50 0.08 12.31
N GLN A 96 -10.46 -0.53 11.13
CA GLN A 96 -10.02 0.13 9.90
C GLN A 96 -10.85 1.38 9.60
N CYS A 97 -12.18 1.24 9.64
CA CYS A 97 -13.09 2.37 9.43
C CYS A 97 -12.98 3.42 10.52
N THR A 98 -12.73 3.00 11.77
CA THR A 98 -12.56 3.94 12.89
C THR A 98 -11.30 4.78 12.73
N MET A 99 -10.20 4.19 12.28
CA MET A 99 -8.95 4.93 12.03
C MET A 99 -9.03 5.76 10.75
N ALA A 100 -9.65 5.25 9.68
CA ALA A 100 -9.93 6.03 8.48
C ALA A 100 -10.80 7.27 8.80
N GLN A 101 -11.83 7.13 9.64
CA GLN A 101 -12.62 8.27 10.10
C GLN A 101 -11.77 9.27 10.87
N SER A 102 -10.88 8.80 11.75
CA SER A 102 -9.95 9.70 12.45
C SER A 102 -9.02 10.45 11.49
N ILE A 103 -8.63 9.87 10.36
CA ILE A 103 -7.87 10.57 9.31
C ILE A 103 -8.77 11.64 8.67
N LYS A 104 -9.98 11.28 8.24
CA LYS A 104 -10.96 12.22 7.64
C LYS A 104 -11.27 13.41 8.55
N ASP A 105 -11.45 13.18 9.85
CA ASP A 105 -11.70 14.23 10.84
C ASP A 105 -10.55 15.24 10.89
N ASN A 106 -9.30 14.76 10.79
CA ASN A 106 -8.11 15.60 10.79
C ASN A 106 -7.83 16.26 9.42
N LEU A 107 -8.36 15.73 8.32
CA LEU A 107 -8.37 16.38 7.01
C LEU A 107 -9.35 17.57 6.95
N LYS A 108 -10.27 17.70 7.92
CA LYS A 108 -11.19 18.84 8.07
C LYS A 108 -11.95 19.20 6.78
N GLY A 109 -12.41 18.18 6.06
CA GLY A 109 -13.14 18.33 4.80
C GLY A 109 -12.26 18.53 3.56
N ASN A 110 -10.92 18.48 3.69
CA ASN A 110 -10.05 18.40 2.53
C ASN A 110 -10.33 17.09 1.78
N SER A 111 -10.87 17.21 0.57
CA SER A 111 -11.23 16.09 -0.30
C SER A 111 -10.21 15.84 -1.40
N ASP A 112 -9.12 16.60 -1.44
CA ASP A 112 -8.03 16.43 -2.42
C ASP A 112 -6.92 15.49 -1.90
N ILE A 113 -7.09 14.91 -0.71
CA ILE A 113 -6.23 13.86 -0.15
C ILE A 113 -7.10 12.64 0.15
N LEU A 114 -6.72 11.50 -0.41
CA LEU A 114 -7.44 10.25 -0.27
C LEU A 114 -7.12 9.54 1.06
N VAL A 115 -8.00 8.64 1.48
CA VAL A 115 -7.79 7.72 2.60
C VAL A 115 -7.90 6.28 2.12
N THR A 116 -6.89 5.46 2.42
CA THR A 116 -6.81 4.08 1.93
C THR A 116 -6.65 3.04 3.05
N THR A 117 -6.83 1.76 2.71
CA THR A 117 -6.81 0.64 3.65
C THR A 117 -5.42 0.21 4.07
N GLY A 118 -4.43 0.31 3.18
CA GLY A 118 -3.06 -0.19 3.40
C GLY A 118 -2.84 -1.68 3.18
N GLY A 119 -3.74 -2.33 2.44
CA GLY A 119 -3.56 -3.72 2.00
C GLY A 119 -3.54 -4.76 3.12
N GLY A 120 -3.09 -5.96 2.77
CA GLY A 120 -2.85 -7.09 3.64
C GLY A 120 -1.66 -7.89 3.11
N ALA A 121 -1.37 -9.06 3.68
CA ALA A 121 -0.23 -9.86 3.22
C ALA A 121 -0.38 -10.35 1.76
N TYR A 122 -1.62 -10.58 1.30
CA TYR A 122 -1.96 -11.14 -0.01
C TYR A 122 -3.29 -10.57 -0.52
N VAL A 123 -3.66 -10.86 -1.76
CA VAL A 123 -4.90 -10.33 -2.37
C VAL A 123 -6.13 -10.76 -1.57
N ASP A 124 -6.16 -12.04 -1.16
CA ASP A 124 -7.33 -12.65 -0.51
C ASP A 124 -7.60 -12.11 0.91
N ASN A 125 -6.57 -11.60 1.61
CA ASN A 125 -6.74 -11.04 2.94
C ASN A 125 -6.69 -9.51 3.00
N SER A 126 -6.43 -8.84 1.88
CA SER A 126 -6.29 -7.38 1.85
C SER A 126 -7.60 -6.64 2.17
N LEU A 127 -8.76 -7.20 1.82
CA LEU A 127 -10.04 -6.50 1.90
C LEU A 127 -11.14 -7.31 2.58
N LEU A 128 -11.64 -6.81 3.70
CA LEU A 128 -12.85 -7.31 4.35
C LEU A 128 -14.10 -6.63 3.76
N ASP A 129 -15.23 -7.34 3.75
CA ASP A 129 -16.51 -6.83 3.25
C ASP A 129 -16.93 -5.46 3.81
N PRO A 130 -16.79 -5.17 5.12
CA PRO A 130 -17.15 -3.86 5.67
C PRO A 130 -16.37 -2.68 5.08
N TYR A 131 -15.20 -2.91 4.48
CA TYR A 131 -14.39 -1.83 3.90
C TYR A 131 -15.06 -1.21 2.67
N PHE A 132 -15.84 -2.00 1.93
CA PHE A 132 -16.55 -1.54 0.74
C PHE A 132 -17.68 -0.55 1.08
N SER A 133 -18.33 -0.69 2.25
CA SER A 133 -19.38 0.24 2.70
C SER A 133 -18.87 1.38 3.58
N CYS A 134 -17.58 1.39 3.90
CA CYS A 134 -16.95 2.36 4.79
C CYS A 134 -16.87 3.76 4.16
N ALA A 135 -17.66 4.71 4.63
CA ALA A 135 -17.67 6.07 4.06
C ALA A 135 -16.32 6.80 4.17
N ALA A 136 -15.51 6.47 5.18
CA ALA A 136 -14.23 7.12 5.43
C ALA A 136 -13.08 6.64 4.53
N LEU A 137 -13.25 5.53 3.82
CA LEU A 137 -12.26 5.00 2.87
C LEU A 137 -12.61 5.47 1.45
N ASP A 138 -11.65 6.02 0.71
CA ASP A 138 -11.83 6.40 -0.70
C ASP A 138 -11.25 5.34 -1.64
N VAL A 139 -10.13 4.73 -1.23
CA VAL A 139 -9.36 3.77 -2.01
C VAL A 139 -9.18 2.49 -1.22
N LEU A 140 -9.47 1.36 -1.84
CA LEU A 140 -9.17 0.04 -1.32
C LEU A 140 -7.81 -0.40 -1.87
N ALA A 141 -6.89 -0.76 -0.99
CA ALA A 141 -5.56 -1.26 -1.35
C ALA A 141 -5.51 -2.78 -1.23
N ILE A 142 -4.84 -3.42 -2.18
CA ILE A 142 -4.51 -4.85 -2.17
C ILE A 142 -3.01 -5.04 -2.38
N HIS A 143 -2.44 -6.07 -1.77
CA HIS A 143 -1.06 -6.52 -2.05
C HIS A 143 -1.06 -7.89 -2.71
N ALA A 144 0.00 -8.21 -3.47
CA ALA A 144 0.13 -9.50 -4.15
C ALA A 144 1.56 -10.05 -4.08
N TYR A 145 1.69 -11.25 -3.54
CA TYR A 145 2.96 -11.99 -3.50
C TYR A 145 2.77 -13.47 -3.88
N GLY A 146 1.55 -14.01 -3.97
CA GLY A 146 1.31 -15.32 -4.56
C GLY A 146 1.32 -15.26 -6.10
N VAL A 147 1.89 -16.27 -6.77
CA VAL A 147 1.86 -16.31 -8.25
C VAL A 147 0.42 -16.27 -8.79
N ASP A 148 -0.50 -16.97 -8.12
CA ASP A 148 -1.91 -17.00 -8.49
C ASP A 148 -2.64 -15.66 -8.22
N ASP A 149 -2.09 -14.78 -7.36
CA ASP A 149 -2.64 -13.45 -7.09
C ASP A 149 -2.62 -12.55 -8.34
N PHE A 150 -1.67 -12.79 -9.23
CA PHE A 150 -1.46 -11.97 -10.43
C PHE A 150 -2.40 -12.30 -11.58
N ALA A 151 -3.21 -13.36 -11.47
CA ALA A 151 -4.16 -13.68 -12.52
C ALA A 151 -5.19 -12.56 -12.68
N THR A 152 -5.30 -11.98 -13.89
CA THR A 152 -6.30 -10.95 -14.20
C THR A 152 -7.72 -11.39 -13.82
N SER A 153 -8.04 -12.68 -13.98
CA SER A 153 -9.32 -13.27 -13.59
C SER A 153 -9.57 -13.25 -12.08
N LYS A 154 -8.52 -13.33 -11.25
CA LYS A 154 -8.61 -13.21 -9.79
C LYS A 154 -8.73 -11.75 -9.34
N LEU A 155 -8.09 -10.82 -10.06
CA LEU A 155 -8.11 -9.39 -9.73
C LEU A 155 -9.41 -8.68 -10.14
N ARG A 156 -10.01 -9.01 -11.30
CA ARG A 156 -11.23 -8.36 -11.81
C ARG A 156 -12.43 -8.36 -10.84
N PRO A 157 -12.71 -9.44 -10.07
CA PRO A 157 -13.75 -9.40 -9.05
C PRO A 157 -13.60 -8.26 -8.02
N TYR A 158 -12.37 -7.93 -7.62
CA TYR A 158 -12.10 -6.82 -6.70
C TYR A 158 -12.38 -5.47 -7.36
N VAL A 159 -12.04 -5.32 -8.64
CA VAL A 159 -12.34 -4.11 -9.44
C VAL A 159 -13.84 -3.88 -9.50
N THR A 160 -14.60 -4.89 -9.94
CA THR A 160 -16.06 -4.81 -10.02
C THR A 160 -16.68 -4.47 -8.66
N LYS A 161 -16.19 -5.10 -7.59
CA LYS A 161 -16.72 -4.87 -6.23
C LYS A 161 -16.41 -3.45 -5.74
N ALA A 162 -15.21 -2.93 -6.00
CA ALA A 162 -14.85 -1.55 -5.66
C ALA A 162 -15.69 -0.54 -6.45
N GLN A 163 -15.85 -0.73 -7.76
CA GLN A 163 -16.70 0.12 -8.60
C GLN A 163 -18.16 0.14 -8.12
N ASN A 164 -18.73 -1.04 -7.83
CA ASN A 164 -20.09 -1.14 -7.29
C ASN A 164 -20.25 -0.45 -5.94
N ALA A 165 -19.18 -0.38 -5.15
CA ALA A 165 -19.14 0.31 -3.87
C ALA A 165 -18.83 1.82 -3.98
N GLY A 166 -18.61 2.34 -5.20
CA GLY A 166 -18.19 3.72 -5.42
C GLY A 166 -16.79 4.03 -4.85
N LYS A 167 -15.93 3.01 -4.75
CA LYS A 167 -14.55 3.10 -4.26
C LYS A 167 -13.56 2.95 -5.41
N LYS A 168 -12.34 3.45 -5.20
CA LYS A 168 -11.21 3.14 -6.09
C LYS A 168 -10.46 1.91 -5.58
N LEU A 169 -9.69 1.24 -6.44
CA LEU A 169 -8.80 0.14 -6.08
C LEU A 169 -7.37 0.46 -6.53
N ILE A 170 -6.38 0.06 -5.73
CA ILE A 170 -4.96 0.15 -6.07
C ILE A 170 -4.24 -1.14 -5.64
N MET A 171 -3.32 -1.63 -6.48
CA MET A 171 -2.36 -2.65 -6.09
C MET A 171 -1.19 -1.95 -5.40
N GLN A 172 -1.31 -1.76 -4.10
CA GLN A 172 -0.40 -0.92 -3.33
C GLN A 172 0.99 -1.53 -3.20
N GLU A 173 1.10 -2.86 -3.20
CA GLU A 173 2.38 -3.56 -3.18
C GLU A 173 2.30 -4.86 -3.97
N TRP A 174 3.35 -5.13 -4.75
CA TRP A 174 3.58 -6.45 -5.33
C TRP A 174 5.06 -6.63 -5.67
N GLY A 175 5.53 -7.86 -5.70
CA GLY A 175 6.95 -8.15 -5.94
C GLY A 175 7.20 -9.45 -6.70
N ALA A 176 8.31 -9.48 -7.43
CA ALA A 176 8.86 -10.68 -8.03
C ALA A 176 10.09 -11.13 -7.26
N CYS A 177 10.02 -12.34 -6.70
CA CYS A 177 11.08 -12.91 -5.88
C CYS A 177 12.38 -12.99 -6.66
N TYR A 178 13.48 -12.62 -6.01
CA TYR A 178 14.82 -12.73 -6.56
C TYR A 178 15.29 -14.18 -6.70
N THR A 179 14.82 -15.05 -5.82
CA THR A 179 15.26 -16.44 -5.73
C THR A 179 14.21 -17.43 -6.27
N ASP A 180 14.61 -18.69 -6.36
CA ASP A 180 13.73 -19.82 -6.71
C ASP A 180 12.83 -20.30 -5.56
N ALA A 181 12.83 -19.57 -4.43
CA ALA A 181 11.84 -19.77 -3.38
C ALA A 181 10.42 -19.45 -3.89
N PRO A 182 9.36 -19.98 -3.25
CA PRO A 182 7.99 -19.60 -3.59
C PRO A 182 7.80 -18.07 -3.53
N ASN A 183 7.13 -17.47 -4.50
CA ASN A 183 7.03 -16.01 -4.58
C ASN A 183 6.34 -15.36 -3.37
N HIS A 184 5.54 -16.09 -2.60
CA HIS A 184 4.91 -15.59 -1.37
C HIS A 184 5.78 -15.78 -0.13
N ASP A 185 6.92 -16.47 -0.28
CA ASP A 185 7.89 -16.78 0.76
C ASP A 185 9.30 -16.61 0.18
N CYS A 186 9.61 -15.41 -0.30
CA CYS A 186 10.88 -15.09 -0.96
C CYS A 186 12.08 -15.02 0.00
N ASN A 187 12.28 -16.06 0.79
CA ASN A 187 13.32 -16.13 1.80
C ASN A 187 14.15 -17.39 1.61
N GLY A 188 15.45 -17.23 1.34
CA GLY A 188 16.34 -18.32 0.97
C GLY A 188 16.22 -18.70 -0.51
N GLY A 189 16.67 -19.90 -0.87
CA GLY A 189 16.78 -20.34 -2.27
C GLY A 189 18.04 -19.84 -2.98
N SER A 190 18.08 -20.04 -4.29
CA SER A 190 19.15 -19.56 -5.19
C SER A 190 18.61 -18.47 -6.13
N PRO A 191 19.44 -17.48 -6.54
CA PRO A 191 19.02 -16.47 -7.50
C PRO A 191 18.41 -17.07 -8.77
N LEU A 192 17.26 -16.55 -9.19
CA LEU A 192 16.68 -16.88 -10.49
C LEU A 192 17.58 -16.36 -11.61
N GLY A 193 17.52 -17.01 -12.77
CA GLY A 193 18.06 -16.42 -13.98
C GLY A 193 17.41 -15.06 -14.26
N THR A 194 18.21 -14.05 -14.59
CA THR A 194 17.73 -12.67 -14.80
C THR A 194 16.53 -12.60 -15.76
N SER A 195 16.59 -13.34 -16.87
CA SER A 195 15.50 -13.40 -17.86
C SER A 195 14.18 -13.95 -17.29
N THR A 196 14.25 -14.84 -16.30
CA THR A 196 13.08 -15.43 -15.65
C THR A 196 12.41 -14.37 -14.77
N ARG A 197 13.16 -13.73 -13.86
CA ARG A 197 12.60 -12.69 -12.99
C ARG A 197 12.11 -11.48 -13.80
N ASP A 198 12.86 -11.07 -14.81
CA ASP A 198 12.44 -10.05 -15.78
C ASP A 198 11.09 -10.36 -16.43
N SER A 199 10.87 -11.62 -16.80
CA SER A 199 9.60 -12.06 -17.39
C SER A 199 8.48 -12.09 -16.37
N ASN A 200 8.75 -12.50 -15.13
CA ASN A 200 7.78 -12.44 -14.04
C ASN A 200 7.31 -11.00 -13.81
N ILE A 201 8.25 -10.05 -13.67
CA ILE A 201 7.96 -8.62 -13.49
C ILE A 201 7.05 -8.10 -14.62
N ARG A 202 7.44 -8.31 -15.88
CA ARG A 202 6.66 -7.81 -17.02
C ARG A 202 5.29 -8.47 -17.14
N ASN A 203 5.21 -9.78 -16.98
CA ASN A 203 3.96 -10.52 -17.15
C ASN A 203 2.96 -10.22 -16.03
N TRP A 204 3.42 -10.09 -14.79
CA TRP A 204 2.54 -9.80 -13.65
C TRP A 204 2.08 -8.35 -13.67
N ALA A 205 2.96 -7.39 -13.97
CA ALA A 205 2.55 -6.00 -14.21
C ALA A 205 1.48 -5.91 -15.31
N ALA A 206 1.72 -6.53 -16.47
CA ALA A 206 0.74 -6.56 -17.56
C ALA A 206 -0.59 -7.22 -17.16
N SER A 207 -0.57 -8.19 -16.25
CA SER A 207 -1.79 -8.86 -15.76
C SER A 207 -2.59 -7.97 -14.81
N ILE A 208 -1.90 -7.17 -13.99
CA ILE A 208 -2.50 -6.14 -13.13
C ILE A 208 -3.08 -5.00 -13.99
N ASP A 209 -2.32 -4.54 -14.99
CA ASP A 209 -2.76 -3.54 -15.97
C ASP A 209 -4.00 -4.02 -16.74
N ALA A 210 -4.02 -5.28 -17.18
CA ALA A 210 -5.18 -5.88 -17.87
C ALA A 210 -6.42 -6.08 -16.97
N ALA A 211 -6.24 -6.00 -15.65
CA ALA A 211 -7.34 -5.91 -14.68
C ALA A 211 -7.84 -4.45 -14.51
N GLY A 212 -7.10 -3.46 -15.01
CA GLY A 212 -7.41 -2.04 -14.89
C GLY A 212 -6.97 -1.42 -13.56
N ILE A 213 -5.99 -2.00 -12.88
CA ILE A 213 -5.58 -1.59 -11.53
C ILE A 213 -4.24 -0.86 -11.61
N PRO A 214 -4.12 0.40 -11.14
CA PRO A 214 -2.81 1.04 -10.99
C PRO A 214 -2.03 0.41 -9.84
N TRP A 215 -0.69 0.46 -9.90
CA TRP A 215 0.15 -0.31 -8.97
C TRP A 215 1.45 0.38 -8.52
N PHE A 216 1.97 -0.07 -7.37
CA PHE A 216 3.34 0.22 -6.92
C PHE A 216 4.12 -1.09 -6.73
N TYR A 217 5.36 -1.13 -7.26
CA TYR A 217 6.26 -2.27 -7.10
C TYR A 217 6.99 -2.20 -5.76
N TRP A 218 7.03 -3.32 -5.03
CA TRP A 218 7.79 -3.48 -3.80
C TRP A 218 9.14 -4.15 -4.06
N GLN A 219 10.28 -3.51 -3.78
CA GLN A 219 10.43 -2.06 -3.63
C GLN A 219 11.62 -1.58 -4.45
N ILE A 220 11.57 -0.32 -4.85
CA ILE A 220 12.65 0.31 -5.61
C ILE A 220 13.68 0.89 -4.66
N LEU A 221 14.92 0.44 -4.77
CA LEU A 221 16.03 0.94 -3.97
C LEU A 221 16.80 2.01 -4.76
N PRO A 222 17.25 3.11 -4.10
CA PRO A 222 18.07 4.12 -4.77
C PRO A 222 19.48 3.63 -5.13
N ASN A 223 19.88 2.47 -4.62
CA ASN A 223 21.19 1.85 -4.82
C ASN A 223 21.01 0.40 -5.30
N ALA A 224 22.11 -0.27 -5.65
CA ALA A 224 22.12 -1.70 -5.91
C ALA A 224 21.52 -2.49 -4.75
N ASP A 225 20.85 -3.58 -5.09
CA ASP A 225 20.19 -4.45 -4.14
C ASP A 225 21.21 -5.35 -3.41
N PRO A 226 21.26 -5.33 -2.06
CA PRO A 226 22.14 -6.23 -1.33
C PRO A 226 21.68 -7.70 -1.37
N HIS A 227 20.49 -7.98 -1.90
CA HIS A 227 19.88 -9.31 -2.02
C HIS A 227 19.78 -10.06 -0.68
N GLN A 228 19.06 -9.45 0.28
CA GLN A 228 18.96 -9.94 1.65
C GLN A 228 17.51 -10.16 2.09
N GLY A 229 17.26 -11.27 2.78
CA GLY A 229 15.96 -11.52 3.42
C GLY A 229 14.87 -11.80 2.39
N TRP A 230 13.76 -11.07 2.51
CA TRP A 230 12.55 -11.22 1.69
C TRP A 230 12.70 -10.44 0.38
N ASP A 231 13.49 -11.00 -0.53
CA ASP A 231 14.15 -10.26 -1.62
C ASP A 231 13.25 -10.07 -2.85
N TYR A 232 12.43 -9.02 -2.80
CA TYR A 232 11.61 -8.55 -3.92
C TYR A 232 12.18 -7.26 -4.52
N GLU A 233 13.15 -6.66 -3.84
CA GLU A 233 13.79 -5.40 -4.14
C GLU A 233 14.39 -5.34 -5.55
N VAL A 234 14.41 -4.13 -6.11
CA VAL A 234 15.12 -3.82 -7.35
C VAL A 234 15.86 -2.51 -7.18
N GLY A 235 17.18 -2.56 -7.29
CA GLY A 235 18.03 -1.37 -7.30
C GLY A 235 17.93 -0.59 -8.61
N ILE A 236 17.92 0.75 -8.54
CA ILE A 236 18.02 1.60 -9.73
C ILE A 236 19.35 1.32 -10.44
N ASN A 237 19.28 1.07 -11.75
CA ASN A 237 20.40 0.69 -12.62
C ASN A 237 21.07 -0.66 -12.26
N ASP A 238 20.38 -1.51 -11.51
CA ASP A 238 20.83 -2.86 -11.16
C ASP A 238 20.14 -3.94 -12.01
N VAL A 239 20.39 -5.21 -11.70
CA VAL A 239 19.66 -6.36 -12.24
C VAL A 239 18.15 -6.14 -12.12
N ASN A 240 17.42 -6.52 -13.18
CA ASN A 240 15.96 -6.37 -13.31
C ASN A 240 15.42 -4.92 -13.39
N TRP A 241 16.23 -3.87 -13.21
CA TRP A 241 15.78 -2.48 -13.28
C TRP A 241 15.10 -2.14 -14.60
N ASP A 242 15.67 -2.57 -15.72
CA ASP A 242 15.09 -2.32 -17.05
C ASP A 242 13.74 -3.02 -17.23
N ALA A 243 13.51 -4.16 -16.57
CA ALA A 243 12.22 -4.84 -16.60
C ALA A 243 11.15 -4.04 -15.82
N VAL A 244 11.47 -3.57 -14.62
CA VAL A 244 10.58 -2.70 -13.83
C VAL A 244 10.29 -1.40 -14.57
N LYS A 245 11.32 -0.74 -15.10
CA LYS A 245 11.17 0.51 -15.87
C LYS A 245 10.27 0.31 -17.08
N THR A 246 10.46 -0.78 -17.83
CA THR A 246 9.63 -1.11 -18.98
C THR A 246 8.18 -1.36 -18.57
N ALA A 247 7.96 -2.11 -17.48
CA ALA A 247 6.63 -2.36 -16.94
C ALA A 247 5.94 -1.06 -16.49
N GLY A 248 6.64 -0.16 -15.79
CA GLY A 248 6.10 1.11 -15.35
C GLY A 248 5.74 2.06 -16.51
N LEU A 249 6.55 2.09 -17.57
CA LEU A 249 6.23 2.87 -18.78
C LEU A 249 5.00 2.32 -19.51
N ALA A 250 4.85 0.99 -19.56
CA ALA A 250 3.68 0.34 -20.12
C ALA A 250 2.41 0.63 -19.30
N ALA A 251 2.51 0.54 -17.97
CA ALA A 251 1.41 0.86 -17.06
C ALA A 251 0.92 2.30 -17.21
N GLY A 252 1.83 3.26 -17.47
CA GLY A 252 1.47 4.65 -17.76
C GLY A 252 0.70 4.86 -19.07
N GLN A 253 0.54 3.84 -19.90
CA GLN A 253 -0.29 3.84 -21.12
C GLN A 253 -1.49 2.87 -21.01
N ALA A 254 -1.59 2.12 -19.92
CA ALA A 254 -2.67 1.17 -19.70
C ALA A 254 -3.98 1.88 -19.32
N GLU A 255 -5.11 1.30 -19.71
CA GLU A 255 -6.42 1.78 -19.29
C GLU A 255 -6.65 1.42 -17.82
N SER A 256 -6.97 2.42 -16.99
CA SER A 256 -7.35 2.19 -15.60
C SER A 256 -8.87 2.15 -15.45
N ALA A 257 -9.36 1.24 -14.61
CA ALA A 257 -10.76 1.20 -14.19
C ALA A 257 -11.15 2.34 -13.23
N PHE A 258 -10.17 3.13 -12.78
CA PHE A 258 -10.35 4.17 -11.78
C PHE A 258 -9.62 5.46 -12.17
N ASP A 259 -10.37 6.56 -12.25
CA ASP A 259 -9.82 7.88 -12.50
C ASP A 259 -9.17 8.45 -11.22
N PHE A 260 -7.88 8.75 -11.28
CA PHE A 260 -7.12 9.42 -10.21
C PHE A 260 -6.63 10.82 -10.59
N ASP A 261 -6.99 11.36 -11.76
CA ASP A 261 -6.37 12.56 -12.35
C ASP A 261 -6.43 13.76 -11.41
N ARG A 262 -7.55 13.94 -10.70
CA ARG A 262 -7.72 15.01 -9.72
C ARG A 262 -6.68 14.99 -8.58
N TYR A 263 -6.12 13.83 -8.26
CA TYR A 263 -5.23 13.61 -7.11
C TYR A 263 -3.75 13.56 -7.50
N LEU A 264 -3.45 13.60 -8.80
CA LEU A 264 -2.10 13.56 -9.36
C LEU A 264 -1.60 14.99 -9.68
N LEU A 265 -0.40 15.10 -10.27
CA LEU A 265 0.24 16.39 -10.62
C LEU A 265 0.03 16.73 -12.09
#